data_AF-A0A4R1I4Q7-F1
#
_entry.id   AF-A0A4R1I4Q7-F1
#
_cell.length_a   1.000
_cell.length_b   1.000
_cell.length_c   1.000
_cell.angle_alpha   90.00
_cell.angle_beta   90.00
_cell.angle_gamma   90.00
#
_symmetry.space_group_name_H-M   'P 1'
#
loop_
_entity.id
_entity.type
_entity.pdbx_description
1 polymer ?
#
loop_
_entity_poly.entity_id
_entity_poly.type
_entity_poly.pdbx_seq_one_letter_code
_entity_poly.pdbx_strand_id
1 'polypeptide(L)'
;MEFTSPIPVQRPGGGARPEKPKKSRSAAVIAVLSLLTALLTLATGYLGYQTATITRDKEAAAAQSSGQVGSLQQQITALKQENDGLRSQLGMPPTSATSGGAAVAGTERHTGQVTFVLGPGIDADAPASDPKWGIDSGGSGADLFLSSSGSIDVSSGSESVYLAQQRPDYATCSQNTTYRSKDIDRGLALPGASFCLRTGEDRYAGVTILANGNEQATLQITTWEKDPTN
;
A
#
# COMPACT_ATOMS: atom_id res chain seq x y z
N MET A 1 -23.40 -24.76 -99.18
CA MET A 1 -24.26 -23.61 -99.50
C MET A 1 -25.17 -23.46 -98.29
N GLU A 2 -25.17 -22.41 -97.47
CA GLU A 2 -24.56 -21.09 -97.46
C GLU A 2 -23.91 -20.84 -96.08
N PHE A 3 -22.76 -20.18 -96.07
CA PHE A 3 -22.09 -19.65 -94.87
C PHE A 3 -22.51 -18.19 -94.71
N THR A 4 -23.04 -17.80 -93.55
CA THR A 4 -23.32 -16.40 -93.22
C THR A 4 -22.37 -15.94 -92.10
N SER A 5 -21.36 -15.16 -92.47
CA SER A 5 -20.39 -14.53 -91.57
C SER A 5 -20.97 -13.28 -90.89
N PRO A 6 -20.58 -12.97 -89.64
CA PRO A 6 -21.07 -11.81 -88.90
C PRO A 6 -20.33 -10.50 -89.27
N ILE A 7 -21.08 -9.40 -89.21
CA ILE A 7 -20.69 -8.01 -89.51
C ILE A 7 -19.90 -7.39 -88.33
N PRO A 8 -18.77 -6.70 -88.57
CA PRO A 8 -18.05 -5.95 -87.54
C PRO A 8 -18.66 -4.55 -87.30
N VAL A 9 -18.89 -4.21 -86.03
CA VAL A 9 -19.32 -2.86 -85.60
C VAL A 9 -18.10 -2.02 -85.25
N GLN A 10 -17.82 -1.00 -86.06
CA GLN A 10 -16.89 0.08 -85.74
C GLN A 10 -17.54 1.06 -84.75
N ARG A 11 -16.83 1.42 -83.69
CA ARG A 11 -17.23 2.49 -82.75
C ARG A 11 -16.30 3.70 -82.93
N PRO A 12 -16.84 4.92 -83.14
CA PRO A 12 -16.04 6.10 -83.40
C PRO A 12 -15.70 6.88 -82.13
N GLY A 13 -14.59 7.62 -82.21
CA GLY A 13 -14.53 8.99 -81.71
C GLY A 13 -14.01 9.20 -80.28
N GLY A 14 -12.74 9.59 -80.19
CA GLY A 14 -12.16 10.18 -78.98
C GLY A 14 -12.72 11.58 -78.70
N GLY A 15 -12.94 11.86 -77.42
CA GLY A 15 -13.21 13.19 -76.88
C GLY A 15 -12.09 13.56 -75.90
N ALA A 16 -11.51 14.74 -76.08
CA ALA A 16 -10.45 15.29 -75.25
C ALA A 16 -10.98 16.10 -74.05
N ARG A 17 -10.25 16.02 -72.93
CA ARG A 17 -10.14 16.98 -71.78
C ARG A 17 -11.38 17.17 -70.88
N PRO A 18 -11.21 17.39 -69.56
CA PRO A 18 -10.30 18.37 -68.94
C PRO A 18 -9.39 17.83 -67.81
N GLU A 19 -8.17 18.38 -67.72
CA GLU A 19 -7.30 18.17 -66.55
C GLU A 19 -7.87 18.88 -65.33
N LYS A 20 -8.10 18.11 -64.26
CA LYS A 20 -8.54 18.62 -62.95
C LYS A 20 -7.34 19.25 -62.22
N PRO A 21 -7.49 20.42 -61.57
CA PRO A 21 -6.45 21.00 -60.76
C PRO A 21 -6.11 20.07 -59.59
N LYS A 22 -4.84 19.62 -59.52
CA LYS A 22 -4.27 18.88 -58.39
C LYS A 22 -4.34 19.76 -57.13
N LYS A 23 -5.41 19.61 -56.34
CA LYS A 23 -5.51 20.18 -55.00
C LYS A 23 -4.41 19.58 -54.14
N SER A 24 -3.49 20.45 -53.73
CA SER A 24 -2.33 20.22 -52.85
C SER A 24 -2.74 19.45 -51.59
N ARG A 25 -2.44 18.15 -51.57
CA ARG A 25 -2.56 17.28 -50.38
C ARG A 25 -1.59 17.68 -49.27
N SER A 26 -0.58 18.49 -49.58
CA SER A 26 0.46 18.95 -48.64
C SER A 26 -0.07 19.95 -47.61
N ALA A 27 -1.05 20.79 -47.99
CA ALA A 27 -1.62 21.79 -47.08
C ALA A 27 -2.45 21.17 -45.94
N ALA A 28 -3.18 20.08 -46.24
CA ALA A 28 -3.95 19.35 -45.23
C ALA A 28 -3.04 18.65 -44.21
N VAL A 29 -1.92 18.07 -44.68
CA VAL A 29 -0.96 17.39 -43.79
C VAL A 29 -0.28 18.38 -42.83
N ILE A 30 0.10 19.57 -43.30
CA ILE A 30 0.73 20.60 -42.46
C ILE A 30 -0.26 21.13 -41.40
N ALA A 31 -1.54 21.31 -41.77
CA ALA A 31 -2.58 21.75 -40.82
C ALA A 31 -2.87 20.71 -39.73
N VAL A 32 -2.86 19.41 -40.08
CA VAL A 32 -3.05 18.33 -39.10
C VAL A 32 -1.86 18.21 -38.15
N LEU A 33 -0.63 18.36 -38.67
CA LEU A 33 0.58 18.26 -37.86
C LEU A 33 0.69 19.41 -36.84
N SER A 34 0.30 20.62 -37.24
CA SER A 34 0.28 21.81 -36.36
C SER A 34 -0.83 21.76 -35.29
N LEU A 35 -1.96 21.11 -35.58
CA LEU A 35 -2.99 20.83 -34.58
C LEU A 35 -2.51 19.79 -33.55
N LEU A 36 -1.82 18.74 -34.02
CA LEU A 36 -1.27 17.68 -33.16
C LEU A 36 -0.20 18.22 -32.20
N THR A 37 0.70 19.09 -32.66
CA THR A 37 1.70 19.70 -31.78
C THR A 37 1.08 20.63 -30.76
N ALA A 38 0.04 21.39 -31.11
CA ALA A 38 -0.71 22.22 -30.16
C ALA A 38 -1.47 21.39 -29.10
N LEU A 39 -2.01 20.23 -29.46
CA LEU A 39 -2.63 19.32 -28.50
C LEU A 39 -1.60 18.68 -27.57
N LEU A 40 -0.41 18.34 -28.08
CA LEU A 40 0.66 17.77 -27.27
C LEU A 40 1.19 18.76 -26.22
N THR A 41 1.32 20.05 -26.57
CA THR A 41 1.75 21.09 -25.61
C THR A 41 0.69 21.39 -24.55
N LEU A 42 -0.59 21.29 -24.87
CA LEU A 42 -1.67 21.40 -23.88
C LEU A 42 -1.68 20.21 -22.92
N ALA A 43 -1.46 18.99 -23.43
CA ALA A 43 -1.42 17.79 -22.60
C ALA A 43 -0.24 17.81 -21.61
N THR A 44 0.95 18.25 -22.05
CA THR A 44 2.12 18.37 -21.15
C THR A 44 1.94 19.46 -20.10
N GLY A 45 1.31 20.59 -20.46
CA GLY A 45 0.93 21.63 -19.49
C GLY A 45 -0.05 21.14 -18.43
N TYR A 46 -1.04 20.34 -18.82
CA TYR A 46 -2.03 19.76 -17.90
C TYR A 46 -1.41 18.74 -16.93
N LEU A 47 -0.52 17.87 -17.43
CA LEU A 47 0.24 16.92 -16.60
C LEU A 47 1.17 17.64 -15.60
N GLY A 48 1.84 18.71 -16.02
CA GLY A 48 2.67 19.54 -15.15
C GLY A 48 1.86 20.23 -14.05
N TYR A 49 0.67 20.75 -14.39
CA TYR A 49 -0.24 21.35 -13.42
C TYR A 49 -0.73 20.34 -12.37
N GLN A 50 -1.15 19.14 -12.77
CA GLN A 50 -1.57 18.10 -11.83
C GLN A 50 -0.43 17.65 -10.90
N THR A 51 0.78 17.53 -11.43
CA THR A 51 1.94 17.13 -10.61
C THR A 51 2.24 18.20 -9.56
N ALA A 52 2.14 19.49 -9.90
CA ALA A 52 2.35 20.58 -8.97
C ALA A 52 1.28 20.67 -7.87
N THR A 53 0.02 20.39 -8.19
CA THR A 53 -1.06 20.38 -7.18
C THR A 53 -0.90 19.20 -6.22
N ILE A 54 -0.59 18.00 -6.74
CA ILE A 54 -0.38 16.80 -5.90
C ILE A 54 0.78 17.01 -4.91
N THR A 55 1.87 17.65 -5.31
CA THR A 55 3.00 17.91 -4.42
C THR A 55 2.63 18.91 -3.31
N ARG A 56 1.90 19.99 -3.65
CA ARG A 56 1.42 20.96 -2.64
C ARG A 56 0.44 20.34 -1.66
N ASP A 57 -0.45 19.48 -2.14
CA ASP A 57 -1.43 18.79 -1.29
C ASP A 57 -0.74 17.79 -0.35
N LYS A 58 0.33 17.12 -0.80
CA LYS A 58 1.16 16.24 0.05
C LYS A 58 1.90 17.02 1.13
N GLU A 59 2.48 18.16 0.79
CA GLU A 59 3.18 19.02 1.77
C GLU A 59 2.21 19.61 2.79
N ALA A 60 1.02 20.05 2.36
CA ALA A 60 -0.03 20.53 3.25
C ALA A 60 -0.57 19.42 4.19
N ALA A 61 -0.77 18.20 3.66
CA ALA A 61 -1.20 17.06 4.46
C ALA A 61 -0.13 16.62 5.48
N ALA A 62 1.15 16.65 5.11
CA ALA A 62 2.27 16.37 6.03
C ALA A 62 2.38 17.45 7.14
N ALA A 63 2.19 18.72 6.80
CA ALA A 63 2.17 19.82 7.76
C ALA A 63 0.98 19.72 8.74
N GLN A 64 -0.21 19.34 8.25
CA GLN A 64 -1.39 19.12 9.10
C GLN A 64 -1.21 17.92 10.05
N SER A 65 -0.65 16.81 9.55
CA SER A 65 -0.38 15.61 10.35
C SER A 65 0.64 15.88 11.47
N SER A 66 1.75 16.56 11.14
CA SER A 66 2.77 16.93 12.15
C SER A 66 2.22 17.91 13.20
N GLY A 67 1.36 18.86 12.82
CA GLY A 67 0.66 19.74 13.74
C GLY A 67 -0.29 19.00 14.69
N GLN A 68 -1.06 18.04 14.17
CA GLN A 68 -1.94 17.21 14.99
C GLN A 68 -1.16 16.34 15.98
N VAL A 69 -0.10 15.67 15.54
CA VAL A 69 0.78 14.87 16.41
C VAL A 69 1.37 15.73 17.52
N GLY A 70 1.84 16.95 17.21
CA GLY A 70 2.34 17.89 18.20
C GLY A 70 1.28 18.29 19.23
N SER A 71 0.06 18.58 18.78
CA SER A 71 -1.05 18.96 19.66
C SER A 71 -1.51 17.81 20.57
N LEU A 72 -1.56 16.59 20.04
CA LEU A 72 -1.90 15.38 20.80
C LEU A 72 -0.82 15.07 21.85
N GLN A 73 0.45 15.22 21.51
CA GLN A 73 1.56 15.04 22.44
C GLN A 73 1.49 16.05 23.60
N GLN A 74 1.12 17.30 23.31
CA GLN A 74 0.90 18.32 24.33
C GLN A 74 -0.30 17.97 25.23
N GLN A 75 -1.42 17.51 24.66
CA GLN A 75 -2.58 17.07 25.44
C GLN A 75 -2.24 15.90 26.36
N ILE A 76 -1.53 14.88 25.87
CA ILE A 76 -1.08 13.74 26.68
C ILE A 76 -0.21 14.23 27.84
N THR A 77 0.71 15.17 27.59
CA THR A 77 1.59 15.72 28.62
C THR A 77 0.81 16.50 29.67
N ALA A 78 -0.16 17.32 29.26
CA ALA A 78 -1.01 18.09 30.16
C ALA A 78 -1.93 17.19 31.00
N LEU A 79 -2.60 16.22 30.38
CA LEU A 79 -3.45 15.24 31.06
C LEU A 79 -2.67 14.40 32.08
N LYS A 80 -1.40 14.09 31.77
CA LYS A 80 -0.53 13.37 32.69
C LYS A 80 -0.17 14.22 33.91
N GLN A 81 0.21 15.49 33.70
CA GLN A 81 0.47 16.43 34.79
C GLN A 81 -0.76 16.67 35.66
N GLU A 82 -1.95 16.80 35.07
CA GLU A 82 -3.20 16.97 35.80
C GLU A 82 -3.54 15.73 36.64
N ASN A 83 -3.37 14.53 36.08
CA ASN A 83 -3.53 13.29 36.84
C ASN A 83 -2.56 13.21 38.03
N ASP A 84 -1.27 13.54 37.83
CA ASP A 84 -0.29 13.52 38.92
C ASP A 84 -0.62 14.55 40.02
N GLY A 85 -1.17 15.72 39.64
CA GLY A 85 -1.67 16.73 40.56
C GLY A 85 -2.88 16.27 41.38
N LEU A 86 -3.89 15.69 40.74
CA LEU A 86 -5.08 15.15 41.41
C LEU A 86 -4.73 14.02 42.37
N ARG A 87 -3.80 13.14 41.98
CA ARG A 87 -3.33 12.04 42.85
C ARG A 87 -2.61 12.54 44.08
N SER A 88 -1.79 13.57 43.94
CA SER A 88 -1.10 14.21 45.07
C SER A 88 -2.11 14.79 46.08
N GLN A 89 -3.21 15.36 45.61
CA GLN A 89 -4.30 15.86 46.49
C GLN A 89 -5.03 14.73 47.21
N LEU A 90 -5.12 13.56 46.58
CA LEU A 90 -5.74 12.35 47.15
C LEU A 90 -4.79 11.55 48.05
N GLY A 91 -3.56 12.02 48.30
CA GLY A 91 -2.55 11.29 49.06
C GLY A 91 -2.11 9.97 48.40
N MET A 92 -2.42 9.81 47.10
CA MET A 92 -1.99 8.66 46.32
C MET A 92 -0.57 8.93 45.83
N PRO A 93 0.34 7.94 45.87
CA PRO A 93 1.66 8.12 45.30
C PRO A 93 1.53 8.53 43.82
N PRO A 94 2.42 9.40 43.32
CA PRO A 94 2.47 9.73 41.92
C PRO A 94 2.55 8.41 41.14
N THR A 95 1.81 8.33 40.05
CA THR A 95 2.12 7.38 38.99
C THR A 95 3.42 7.84 38.35
N SER A 96 4.52 7.76 39.10
CA SER A 96 5.83 7.57 38.50
C SER A 96 5.60 6.53 37.42
N ALA A 97 5.89 6.91 36.18
CA ALA A 97 5.98 5.93 35.11
C ALA A 97 6.66 4.72 35.71
N THR A 98 6.02 3.55 35.63
CA THR A 98 6.69 2.29 35.91
C THR A 98 7.79 2.16 34.86
N SER A 99 8.90 2.86 35.07
CA SER A 99 10.22 2.56 34.54
C SER A 99 10.90 1.83 35.69
N GLY A 100 10.88 0.51 35.66
CA GLY A 100 11.36 -0.28 36.78
C GLY A 100 11.20 -1.80 36.67
N GLY A 101 10.37 -2.30 35.76
CA GLY A 101 10.81 -3.45 34.99
C GLY A 101 11.75 -2.88 33.95
N ALA A 102 12.99 -3.37 33.83
CA ALA A 102 13.75 -3.14 32.62
C ALA A 102 12.80 -3.48 31.46
N ALA A 103 12.44 -2.50 30.62
CA ALA A 103 11.66 -2.80 29.43
C ALA A 103 12.51 -3.83 28.70
N VAL A 104 12.05 -5.08 28.67
CA VAL A 104 12.75 -6.14 27.94
C VAL A 104 12.68 -5.67 26.50
N ALA A 105 13.78 -5.10 26.03
CA ALA A 105 13.88 -4.62 24.67
C ALA A 105 14.31 -5.83 23.86
N GLY A 106 13.37 -6.41 23.11
CA GLY A 106 13.73 -7.43 22.13
C GLY A 106 14.72 -6.86 21.13
N THR A 107 15.74 -7.65 20.78
CA THR A 107 16.63 -7.31 19.67
C THR A 107 15.83 -7.36 18.38
N GLU A 108 15.75 -6.27 17.64
CA GLU A 108 15.06 -6.23 16.37
C GLU A 108 15.76 -7.15 15.36
N ARG A 109 14.98 -8.05 14.75
CA ARG A 109 15.42 -8.92 13.67
C ARG A 109 15.22 -8.27 12.31
N HIS A 110 14.02 -7.71 12.10
CA HIS A 110 13.62 -7.10 10.85
C HIS A 110 12.43 -6.15 11.08
N THR A 111 12.52 -4.92 10.56
CA THR A 111 11.40 -3.98 10.47
C THR A 111 11.22 -3.50 9.06
N GLY A 112 9.98 -3.41 8.60
CA GLY A 112 9.67 -2.97 7.27
C GLY A 112 8.19 -2.83 6.98
N GLN A 113 7.89 -2.06 5.95
CA GLN A 113 6.59 -2.05 5.34
C GLN A 113 6.55 -3.14 4.26
N VAL A 114 5.53 -3.98 4.27
CA VAL A 114 5.31 -5.02 3.28
C VAL A 114 3.91 -4.90 2.71
N THR A 115 3.81 -5.02 1.39
CA THR A 115 2.53 -5.10 0.68
C THR A 115 2.43 -6.46 0.03
N PHE A 116 1.34 -7.16 0.28
CA PHE A 116 1.12 -8.52 -0.20
C PHE A 116 -0.30 -8.63 -0.76
N VAL A 117 -0.49 -9.61 -1.63
CA VAL A 117 -1.72 -9.82 -2.40
C VAL A 117 -2.35 -11.15 -2.04
N LEU A 118 -3.60 -11.35 -2.45
CA LEU A 118 -4.28 -12.64 -2.33
C LEU A 118 -3.42 -13.78 -2.91
N GLY A 119 -3.15 -14.81 -2.10
CA GLY A 119 -2.36 -15.98 -2.48
C GLY A 119 -1.01 -16.05 -1.74
N PRO A 120 0.03 -15.30 -2.15
CA PRO A 120 1.32 -15.32 -1.48
C PRO A 120 1.23 -14.85 -0.02
N GLY A 121 1.83 -15.62 0.88
CA GLY A 121 1.93 -15.26 2.29
C GLY A 121 3.23 -14.52 2.61
N ILE A 122 3.25 -13.89 3.79
CA ILE A 122 4.42 -13.21 4.36
C ILE A 122 5.06 -14.11 5.39
N ASP A 123 6.36 -14.32 5.31
CA ASP A 123 7.20 -14.89 6.36
C ASP A 123 7.67 -13.76 7.29
N ALA A 124 7.11 -13.71 8.51
CA ALA A 124 7.46 -12.68 9.48
C ALA A 124 8.82 -12.94 10.14
N ASP A 125 9.39 -14.14 9.96
CA ASP A 125 10.72 -14.55 10.44
C ASP A 125 11.85 -14.27 9.42
N ALA A 126 11.49 -13.79 8.23
CA ALA A 126 12.43 -13.43 7.18
C ALA A 126 13.55 -12.51 7.72
N PRO A 127 14.83 -12.80 7.43
CA PRO A 127 15.94 -11.98 7.90
C PRO A 127 15.89 -10.59 7.27
N ALA A 128 16.49 -9.58 7.91
CA ALA A 128 16.57 -8.23 7.36
C ALA A 128 17.22 -8.14 5.96
N SER A 129 17.97 -9.16 5.54
CA SER A 129 18.52 -9.25 4.19
C SER A 129 17.48 -9.59 3.11
N ASP A 130 16.29 -10.06 3.50
CA ASP A 130 15.17 -10.34 2.60
C ASP A 130 14.10 -9.23 2.69
N PRO A 131 14.17 -8.19 1.83
CA PRO A 131 13.22 -7.08 1.87
C PRO A 131 11.81 -7.46 1.41
N LYS A 132 11.61 -8.67 0.88
CA LYS A 132 10.32 -9.14 0.38
C LYS A 132 9.57 -10.00 1.39
N TRP A 133 10.16 -10.23 2.58
CA TRP A 133 9.51 -10.99 3.64
C TRP A 133 9.05 -12.39 3.19
N GLY A 134 9.90 -13.10 2.44
CA GLY A 134 9.63 -14.46 1.98
C GLY A 134 8.49 -14.60 0.95
N ILE A 135 7.86 -13.53 0.46
CA ILE A 135 6.71 -13.60 -0.46
C ILE A 135 7.00 -14.45 -1.72
N ASP A 136 8.23 -14.41 -2.23
CA ASP A 136 8.63 -15.14 -3.43
C ASP A 136 8.75 -16.67 -3.23
N SER A 137 8.69 -17.16 -1.98
CA SER A 137 8.87 -18.59 -1.64
C SER A 137 7.63 -19.46 -1.91
N GLY A 138 6.55 -18.86 -2.43
CA GLY A 138 5.30 -19.57 -2.70
C GLY A 138 4.53 -19.98 -1.43
N GLY A 139 4.80 -19.32 -0.30
CA GLY A 139 4.10 -19.52 0.97
C GLY A 139 4.70 -20.58 1.89
N SER A 140 5.81 -21.22 1.51
CA SER A 140 6.55 -22.09 2.43
C SER A 140 7.14 -21.24 3.56
N GLY A 141 6.70 -21.46 4.80
CA GLY A 141 7.14 -20.70 5.97
C GLY A 141 6.38 -19.39 6.20
N ALA A 142 5.33 -19.10 5.44
CA ALA A 142 4.55 -17.88 5.66
C ALA A 142 3.70 -17.96 6.94
N ASP A 143 3.71 -16.88 7.70
CA ASP A 143 2.93 -16.69 8.92
C ASP A 143 1.58 -16.00 8.68
N LEU A 144 1.52 -15.14 7.67
CA LEU A 144 0.35 -14.30 7.38
C LEU A 144 -0.08 -14.46 5.92
N PHE A 145 -1.39 -14.58 5.70
CA PHE A 145 -2.00 -14.63 4.37
C PHE A 145 -3.16 -13.64 4.28
N LEU A 146 -3.48 -13.23 3.05
CA LEU A 146 -4.67 -12.42 2.80
C LEU A 146 -5.75 -13.35 2.25
N SER A 147 -6.89 -13.44 2.94
CA SER A 147 -8.04 -14.17 2.43
C SER A 147 -8.79 -13.38 1.36
N SER A 148 -9.60 -14.07 0.56
CA SER A 148 -10.50 -13.42 -0.41
C SER A 148 -11.58 -12.53 0.24
N SER A 149 -11.80 -12.69 1.55
CA SER A 149 -12.69 -11.84 2.34
C SER A 149 -12.02 -10.53 2.83
N GLY A 150 -10.69 -10.42 2.65
CA GLY A 150 -9.86 -9.35 3.18
C GLY A 150 -9.54 -9.48 4.67
N SER A 151 -9.87 -10.61 5.30
CA SER A 151 -9.28 -10.98 6.59
C SER A 151 -7.80 -11.31 6.43
N ILE A 152 -7.01 -11.04 7.46
CA ILE A 152 -5.61 -11.45 7.54
C ILE A 152 -5.58 -12.79 8.27
N ASP A 153 -5.31 -13.84 7.51
CA ASP A 153 -5.28 -15.21 8.02
C ASP A 153 -3.92 -15.47 8.67
N VAL A 154 -3.94 -16.17 9.80
CA VAL A 154 -2.74 -16.56 10.55
C VAL A 154 -2.47 -18.03 10.29
N SER A 155 -1.24 -18.37 9.90
CA SER A 155 -0.86 -19.75 9.59
C SER A 155 -1.05 -20.65 10.81
N SER A 156 -1.25 -21.96 10.59
CA SER A 156 -1.54 -22.91 11.68
C SER A 156 -0.40 -23.08 12.69
N GLY A 157 0.82 -22.68 12.34
CA GLY A 157 1.98 -22.68 13.25
C GLY A 157 2.10 -21.40 14.08
N SER A 158 1.30 -20.38 13.75
CA SER A 158 1.42 -19.04 14.30
C SER A 158 0.15 -18.66 15.07
N GLU A 159 0.29 -17.69 15.96
CA GLU A 159 -0.80 -17.24 16.82
C GLU A 159 -0.84 -15.72 16.87
N SER A 160 -2.02 -15.14 17.07
CA SER A 160 -2.17 -13.69 17.13
C SER A 160 -2.93 -13.21 18.37
N VAL A 161 -2.73 -11.93 18.69
CA VAL A 161 -3.54 -11.17 19.64
C VAL A 161 -3.84 -9.80 19.07
N TYR A 162 -5.12 -9.51 18.86
CA TYR A 162 -5.57 -8.20 18.40
C TYR A 162 -5.41 -7.13 19.49
N LEU A 163 -4.87 -5.97 19.11
CA LEU A 163 -4.57 -4.85 20.02
C LEU A 163 -5.38 -3.58 19.71
N ALA A 164 -6.30 -3.64 18.75
CA ALA A 164 -7.02 -2.45 18.26
C ALA A 164 -6.05 -1.36 17.84
N GLN A 165 -6.03 -0.19 18.49
CA GLN A 165 -5.14 0.93 18.13
C GLN A 165 -3.91 1.04 19.03
N GLN A 166 -3.66 0.08 19.92
CA GLN A 166 -2.48 0.10 20.77
C GLN A 166 -1.24 -0.26 19.95
N ARG A 167 -0.20 0.58 20.01
CA ARG A 167 1.07 0.30 19.33
C ARG A 167 1.64 -1.05 19.78
N PRO A 168 1.96 -1.97 18.85
CA PRO A 168 2.64 -3.19 19.20
C PRO A 168 4.13 -2.90 19.41
N ASP A 169 4.67 -3.33 20.55
CA ASP A 169 6.10 -3.36 20.82
C ASP A 169 6.45 -4.71 21.46
N TYR A 170 7.76 -4.97 21.61
CA TYR A 170 8.21 -6.27 22.13
C TYR A 170 7.61 -6.60 23.49
N ALA A 171 7.57 -5.64 24.41
CA ALA A 171 7.02 -5.86 25.75
C ALA A 171 5.53 -6.22 25.68
N THR A 172 4.77 -5.50 24.87
CA THR A 172 3.34 -5.76 24.66
C THR A 172 3.09 -7.13 24.07
N CYS A 173 3.93 -7.58 23.12
CA CYS A 173 3.76 -8.89 22.48
C CYS A 173 4.27 -10.04 23.37
N SER A 174 5.51 -9.96 23.87
CA SER A 174 6.13 -11.03 24.67
C SER A 174 5.43 -11.31 26.00
N GLN A 175 4.80 -10.30 26.62
CA GLN A 175 4.09 -10.45 27.89
C GLN A 175 2.62 -10.85 27.71
N ASN A 176 2.11 -10.85 26.48
CA ASN A 176 0.72 -11.22 26.24
C ASN A 176 0.55 -12.74 26.32
N THR A 177 -0.37 -13.20 27.16
CA THR A 177 -0.64 -14.63 27.35
C THR A 177 -1.90 -15.11 26.62
N THR A 178 -2.54 -14.25 25.83
CA THR A 178 -3.84 -14.53 25.20
C THR A 178 -3.74 -14.95 23.74
N TYR A 179 -2.54 -15.29 23.28
CA TYR A 179 -2.29 -15.81 21.94
C TYR A 179 -3.21 -17.00 21.61
N ARG A 180 -3.80 -16.93 20.42
CA ARG A 180 -4.63 -17.98 19.85
C ARG A 180 -4.41 -18.03 18.35
N SER A 181 -4.57 -19.20 17.76
CA SER A 181 -4.70 -19.34 16.30
C SER A 181 -6.04 -18.73 15.86
N LYS A 182 -6.04 -17.42 15.67
CA LYS A 182 -7.19 -16.64 15.21
C LYS A 182 -6.75 -15.66 14.13
N ASP A 183 -7.53 -15.65 13.06
CA ASP A 183 -7.41 -14.69 11.98
C ASP A 183 -7.85 -13.30 12.47
N ILE A 184 -7.34 -12.26 11.81
CA ILE A 184 -7.82 -10.89 12.01
C ILE A 184 -8.93 -10.65 11.00
N ASP A 185 -10.17 -10.80 11.46
CA ASP A 185 -11.37 -10.60 10.65
C ASP A 185 -11.33 -9.25 9.91
N ARG A 186 -11.88 -9.21 8.70
CA ARG A 186 -11.96 -8.00 7.87
C ARG A 186 -12.47 -6.76 8.61
N GLY A 187 -13.46 -6.94 9.51
CA GLY A 187 -14.03 -5.85 10.31
C GLY A 187 -13.09 -5.27 11.38
N LEU A 188 -12.07 -6.04 11.79
CA LEU A 188 -11.02 -5.63 12.73
C LEU A 188 -9.74 -5.18 12.02
N ALA A 189 -9.50 -5.72 10.83
CA ALA A 189 -8.33 -5.45 10.00
C ALA A 189 -8.40 -4.10 9.27
N LEU A 190 -8.65 -3.03 10.03
CA LEU A 190 -8.78 -1.66 9.55
C LEU A 190 -7.42 -0.92 9.58
N PRO A 191 -7.20 0.09 8.71
CA PRO A 191 -6.03 0.95 8.82
C PRO A 191 -5.86 1.56 10.22
N GLY A 192 -4.63 1.53 10.73
CA GLY A 192 -4.27 1.95 12.08
C GLY A 192 -4.52 0.89 13.16
N ALA A 193 -5.21 -0.21 12.84
CA ALA A 193 -5.33 -1.33 13.75
C ALA A 193 -4.02 -2.13 13.82
N SER A 194 -3.79 -2.78 14.94
CA SER A 194 -2.58 -3.52 15.24
C SER A 194 -2.88 -4.83 15.95
N PHE A 195 -1.93 -5.75 15.85
CA PHE A 195 -1.95 -7.02 16.56
C PHE A 195 -0.51 -7.48 16.82
N CYS A 196 -0.36 -8.35 17.81
CA CYS A 196 0.85 -9.11 18.00
C CYS A 196 0.72 -10.47 17.32
N LEU A 197 1.83 -10.95 16.80
CA LEU A 197 1.99 -12.27 16.19
C LEU A 197 3.07 -13.03 16.96
N ARG A 198 2.83 -14.31 17.22
CA ARG A 198 3.86 -15.29 17.61
C ARG A 198 4.00 -16.24 16.45
N THR A 199 5.18 -16.26 15.83
CA THR A 199 5.43 -17.05 14.61
C THR A 199 5.63 -18.53 14.92
N GLY A 200 5.68 -19.36 13.88
CA GLY A 200 5.98 -20.79 14.01
C GLY A 200 7.40 -21.09 14.52
N GLU A 201 8.31 -20.11 14.49
CA GLU A 201 9.67 -20.20 15.04
C GLU A 201 9.80 -19.56 16.45
N ASP A 202 8.67 -19.35 17.15
CA ASP A 202 8.59 -18.72 18.48
C ASP A 202 9.14 -17.30 18.57
N ARG A 203 9.17 -16.55 17.46
CA ARG A 203 9.47 -15.11 17.51
C ARG A 203 8.21 -14.30 17.73
N TYR A 204 8.39 -13.14 18.35
CA TYR A 204 7.33 -12.15 18.46
C TYR A 204 7.46 -11.14 17.33
N ALA A 205 6.33 -10.78 16.74
CA ALA A 205 6.24 -9.68 15.79
C ALA A 205 5.08 -8.74 16.15
N GLY A 206 5.33 -7.45 16.00
CA GLY A 206 4.33 -6.40 16.10
C GLY A 206 3.88 -6.01 14.70
N VAL A 207 2.57 -6.06 14.46
CA VAL A 207 1.99 -5.75 13.15
C VAL A 207 1.03 -4.59 13.26
N THR A 208 1.21 -3.58 12.42
CA THR A 208 0.26 -2.47 12.23
C THR A 208 -0.25 -2.46 10.80
N ILE A 209 -1.57 -2.43 10.64
CA ILE A 209 -2.23 -2.43 9.35
C ILE A 209 -2.22 -1.00 8.81
N LEU A 210 -1.59 -0.80 7.66
CA LEU A 210 -1.53 0.52 7.02
C LEU A 210 -2.62 0.68 5.95
N ALA A 211 -2.89 -0.40 5.21
CA ALA A 211 -3.98 -0.49 4.27
C ALA A 211 -4.48 -1.94 4.20
N ASN A 212 -5.78 -2.14 3.96
CA ASN A 212 -6.34 -3.47 3.77
C ASN A 212 -7.53 -3.43 2.82
N GLY A 213 -7.46 -4.23 1.76
CA GLY A 213 -8.49 -4.46 0.75
C GLY A 213 -8.66 -5.96 0.49
N ASN A 214 -9.54 -6.32 -0.44
CA ASN A 214 -9.87 -7.74 -0.68
C ASN A 214 -8.79 -8.47 -1.51
N GLU A 215 -7.94 -7.73 -2.24
CA GLU A 215 -6.90 -8.30 -3.09
C GLU A 215 -5.48 -7.92 -2.65
N GLN A 216 -5.35 -6.94 -1.75
CA GLN A 216 -4.08 -6.41 -1.29
C GLN A 216 -4.19 -5.84 0.12
N ALA A 217 -3.16 -6.07 0.92
CA ALA A 217 -2.97 -5.42 2.21
C ALA A 217 -1.53 -4.91 2.35
N THR A 218 -1.36 -3.84 3.12
CA THR A 218 -0.06 -3.25 3.45
C THR A 218 0.08 -3.20 4.97
N LEU A 219 1.17 -3.77 5.46
CA LEU A 219 1.47 -3.90 6.88
C LEU A 219 2.80 -3.19 7.18
N GLN A 220 2.90 -2.61 8.37
CA GLN A 220 4.17 -2.33 9.03
C GLN A 220 4.43 -3.47 10.00
N ILE A 221 5.55 -4.16 9.83
CA ILE A 221 5.94 -5.29 10.67
C ILE A 221 7.27 -4.95 11.34
N THR A 222 7.38 -5.31 12.62
CA THR A 222 8.65 -5.40 13.34
C THR A 222 8.70 -6.76 14.01
N THR A 223 9.67 -7.58 13.63
CA THR A 223 9.96 -8.87 14.27
C THR A 223 11.18 -8.74 15.15
N TRP A 224 11.14 -9.37 16.31
CA TRP A 224 12.26 -9.43 17.24
C TRP A 224 12.86 -10.83 17.28
N GLU A 225 14.15 -10.91 17.60
CA GLU A 225 14.82 -12.18 17.83
C GLU A 225 14.16 -12.96 18.98
N LYS A 226 14.25 -14.29 18.87
CA LYS A 226 13.78 -15.19 19.93
C LYS A 226 14.55 -14.86 21.22
N ASP A 227 13.82 -14.80 22.33
CA ASP A 227 14.47 -14.69 23.63
C ASP A 227 15.28 -15.98 23.86
N PRO A 228 16.60 -15.90 24.09
CA PRO A 228 17.42 -17.10 24.32
C PRO A 228 17.01 -17.88 25.59
N THR A 229 16.14 -17.33 26.43
CA THR A 229 15.68 -17.94 27.67
C THR A 229 14.34 -18.70 27.56
N ASN A 230 13.71 -18.71 26.39
CA ASN A 230 12.37 -19.30 26.16
C ASN A 230 12.38 -20.49 25.18
#